data_AF-A0A1V5C4G1-F1
#
_entry.id   AF-A0A1V5C4G1-F1
#
_cell.length_a   1.000
_cell.length_b   1.000
_cell.length_c   1.000
_cell.angle_alpha   90.00
_cell.angle_beta   90.00
_cell.angle_gamma   90.00
#
_symmetry.space_group_name_H-M   'P 1'
#
loop_
_entity.id
_entity.type
_entity.pdbx_description
1 polymer ?
#
loop_
_entity_poly.entity_id
_entity_poly.type
_entity_poly.pdbx_seq_one_letter_code
_entity_poly.pdbx_strand_id
1 'polypeptide(L)'
;MGKVYVSVKREVRHTNLQPIALIIVCIALFAVLSFFVRAQYNGLQDEWIDNLRKEREVAEINNKLKMELSVITRARYIALKANERLGLKKPKEEEVLVLR
;
A
#
# COMPACT_ATOMS: atom_id res chain seq x y z
N MET A 1 -66.83 61.23 -1.98
CA MET A 1 -65.50 60.78 -2.44
C MET A 1 -64.75 60.16 -1.26
N GLY A 2 -64.93 58.85 -1.02
CA GLY A 2 -64.27 58.14 0.08
C GLY A 2 -62.87 57.71 -0.35
N LYS A 3 -61.84 58.15 0.37
CA LYS A 3 -60.45 57.72 0.13
C LYS A 3 -60.31 56.28 0.63
N VAL A 4 -60.12 55.35 -0.31
CA VAL A 4 -59.78 53.96 -0.03
C VAL A 4 -58.31 53.94 0.39
N TYR A 5 -58.06 53.76 1.69
CA TYR A 5 -56.73 53.48 2.20
C TYR A 5 -56.41 52.01 1.98
N VAL A 6 -55.64 51.72 0.93
CA VAL A 6 -55.05 50.40 0.72
C VAL A 6 -53.87 50.29 1.69
N SER A 7 -54.07 49.63 2.84
CA SER A 7 -52.96 49.22 3.68
C SER A 7 -52.19 48.14 2.93
N VAL A 8 -51.06 48.51 2.33
CA VAL A 8 -50.09 47.53 1.81
C VAL A 8 -49.56 46.80 3.04
N LYS A 9 -50.15 45.64 3.32
CA LYS A 9 -49.71 44.71 4.34
C LYS A 9 -48.31 44.27 3.93
N ARG A 10 -47.31 44.95 4.47
CA ARG A 10 -45.90 44.59 4.32
C ARG A 10 -45.79 43.17 4.86
N GLU A 11 -45.72 42.19 3.97
CA GLU A 11 -45.40 40.82 4.34
C GLU A 11 -43.99 40.84 4.91
N VAL A 12 -43.92 41.01 6.24
CA VAL A 12 -42.76 40.65 7.02
C VAL A 12 -42.68 39.13 6.88
N ARG A 13 -41.94 38.72 5.85
CA ARG A 13 -41.55 37.35 5.60
C ARG A 13 -41.04 36.81 6.93
N HIS A 14 -41.84 35.99 7.60
CA HIS A 14 -41.37 35.20 8.73
C HIS A 14 -40.34 34.23 8.16
N THR A 15 -39.10 34.69 8.03
CA THR A 15 -37.96 33.83 7.74
C THR A 15 -37.79 32.94 8.95
N ASN A 16 -38.43 31.77 8.91
CA ASN A 16 -38.19 30.71 9.87
C ASN A 16 -36.68 30.42 9.83
N LEU A 17 -35.97 30.83 10.86
CA LEU A 17 -34.52 30.62 11.01
C LEU A 17 -34.19 29.14 11.27
N GLN A 18 -35.17 28.35 11.68
CA GLN A 18 -35.07 26.90 11.90
C GLN A 18 -34.53 26.10 10.71
N PRO A 19 -35.11 26.17 9.49
CA PRO A 19 -34.57 25.46 8.33
C PRO A 19 -33.16 25.90 7.96
N ILE A 20 -32.84 27.19 8.12
CA ILE A 20 -31.49 27.71 7.84
C ILE A 20 -30.48 27.14 8.83
N ALA A 21 -30.81 27.15 10.13
CA ALA A 21 -29.98 26.56 11.17
C ALA A 21 -29.78 25.05 10.96
N LEU A 22 -30.83 24.33 10.55
CA LEU A 22 -30.76 22.89 10.25
C LEU A 22 -29.81 22.61 9.08
N ILE A 23 -29.87 23.39 8.01
CA ILE A 23 -28.95 23.26 6.87
C ILE A 23 -27.51 23.49 7.30
N ILE A 24 -27.23 24.51 8.12
CA ILE A 24 -25.88 24.79 8.62
C ILE A 24 -25.37 23.62 9.47
N VAL A 25 -26.20 23.06 10.34
CA VAL A 25 -25.84 21.89 11.16
C VAL A 25 -25.58 20.67 10.29
N CYS A 26 -26.39 20.44 9.25
CA CYS A 26 -26.16 19.34 8.31
C CYS A 26 -24.84 19.49 7.55
N ILE A 27 -24.50 20.70 7.10
CA ILE A 27 -23.22 20.97 6.42
C ILE A 27 -22.05 20.76 7.38
N ALA A 28 -22.17 21.24 8.62
CA ALA A 28 -21.14 21.04 9.64
C ALA A 28 -20.93 19.55 9.96
N LEU A 29 -22.01 18.77 10.12
CA LEU A 29 -21.93 17.32 10.30
C LEU A 29 -21.26 16.63 9.11
N PHE A 30 -21.63 17.01 7.88
CA PHE A 30 -21.04 16.44 6.68
C PHE A 30 -19.54 16.75 6.57
N ALA A 31 -19.13 17.97 6.91
CA ALA A 31 -17.72 18.36 6.93
C ALA A 31 -16.91 17.55 7.97
N VAL A 32 -17.47 17.37 9.17
CA VAL A 32 -16.85 16.55 10.23
C VAL A 32 -16.69 15.10 9.77
N LEU A 33 -17.76 14.48 9.25
CA LEU A 33 -17.70 13.11 8.74
C LEU A 33 -16.68 12.95 7.61
N SER A 34 -16.68 13.89 6.66
CA SER A 34 -15.71 13.89 5.54
C SER A 34 -14.27 14.01 6.02
N PHE A 35 -14.03 14.82 7.06
CA PHE A 35 -12.71 14.96 7.67
C PHE A 35 -12.25 13.66 8.33
N PHE A 36 -13.12 13.01 9.11
CA PHE A 36 -12.81 11.72 9.74
C PHE A 36 -12.53 10.61 8.72
N VAL A 37 -13.35 10.51 7.66
CA VAL A 37 -13.15 9.55 6.57
C VAL A 37 -11.81 9.80 5.90
N ARG A 38 -11.47 11.04 5.57
CA ARG A 38 -10.20 11.39 4.92
C ARG A 38 -8.99 11.11 5.81
N ALA A 39 -9.09 11.39 7.11
CA ALA A 39 -8.02 11.12 8.07
C ALA A 39 -7.72 9.61 8.18
N GLN A 40 -8.76 8.78 8.28
CA GLN A 40 -8.62 7.32 8.32
C GLN A 40 -8.12 6.76 6.99
N TYR A 41 -8.66 7.26 5.87
CA TYR A 41 -8.32 6.79 4.54
C TYR A 41 -6.85 7.08 4.19
N ASN A 42 -6.33 8.26 4.54
CA ASN A 42 -4.94 8.60 4.28
C ASN A 42 -3.97 7.70 5.05
N GLY A 43 -4.23 7.42 6.33
CA GLY A 43 -3.36 6.54 7.13
C GLY A 43 -3.32 5.11 6.60
N LEU A 44 -4.48 4.58 6.19
CA LEU A 44 -4.57 3.26 5.55
C LEU A 44 -3.85 3.23 4.20
N GLN A 45 -3.98 4.26 3.36
CA GLN A 45 -3.28 4.28 2.07
C GLN A 45 -1.75 4.25 2.23
N ASP A 46 -1.21 5.01 3.18
CA ASP A 46 0.23 5.05 3.41
C ASP A 46 0.76 3.69 3.88
N GLU A 47 0.04 3.02 4.80
CA GLU A 47 0.43 1.69 5.28
C GLU A 47 0.38 0.62 4.17
N TRP A 48 -0.60 0.70 3.28
CA TRP A 48 -0.69 -0.20 2.13
C TRP A 48 0.43 0.03 1.11
N ILE A 49 0.79 1.29 0.85
CA ILE A 49 1.91 1.64 -0.03
C ILE A 49 3.23 1.12 0.55
N ASP A 50 3.44 1.29 1.85
CA ASP A 50 4.65 0.82 2.52
C ASP A 50 4.75 -0.71 2.52
N ASN A 51 3.65 -1.43 2.74
CA ASN A 51 3.64 -2.88 2.65
C ASN A 51 3.92 -3.38 1.22
N LEU A 52 3.30 -2.78 0.20
CA LEU A 52 3.60 -3.11 -1.20
C LEU A 52 5.06 -2.85 -1.56
N ARG A 53 5.66 -1.78 -1.01
CA ARG A 53 7.07 -1.48 -1.20
C ARG A 53 7.98 -2.52 -0.58
N LYS A 54 7.70 -2.95 0.65
CA LYS A 54 8.45 -4.03 1.33
C LYS A 54 8.34 -5.35 0.58
N GLU A 55 7.15 -5.72 0.12
CA GLU A 55 6.96 -6.94 -0.68
C GLU A 55 7.77 -6.90 -1.97
N ARG A 56 7.83 -5.75 -2.64
CA ARG A 56 8.64 -5.56 -3.84
C ARG A 56 10.13 -5.71 -3.56
N GLU A 57 10.64 -5.12 -2.49
CA GLU A 57 12.05 -5.23 -2.08
C GLU A 57 12.42 -6.70 -1.77
N VAL A 58 11.55 -7.42 -1.05
CA VAL A 58 11.75 -8.86 -0.77
C VAL A 58 11.75 -9.68 -2.07
N ALA A 59 10.83 -9.39 -3.00
CA ALA A 59 10.76 -10.08 -4.28
C ALA A 59 12.03 -9.84 -5.12
N GLU A 60 12.56 -8.61 -5.12
CA GLU A 60 13.79 -8.27 -5.83
C GLU A 60 15.02 -8.98 -5.25
N ILE A 61 15.16 -9.00 -3.93
CA ILE A 61 16.23 -9.73 -3.24
C ILE A 61 16.13 -11.23 -3.54
N ASN A 62 14.94 -11.81 -3.47
CA ASN A 62 14.73 -13.23 -3.76
C ASN A 62 15.10 -13.56 -5.22
N ASN A 63 14.74 -12.69 -6.17
CA ASN A 63 15.08 -12.89 -7.57
C ASN A 63 16.61 -12.80 -7.79
N LYS A 64 17.28 -11.83 -7.16
CA LYS A 64 18.74 -11.72 -7.18
C LYS A 64 19.40 -12.96 -6.59
N LEU A 65 18.92 -13.45 -5.45
CA LEU A 65 19.45 -14.64 -4.80
C LEU A 65 19.25 -15.89 -5.67
N LYS A 66 18.09 -16.03 -6.32
CA LYS A 66 17.83 -17.10 -7.30
C LYS A 66 18.80 -17.04 -8.48
N MET A 67 19.08 -15.84 -9.01
CA MET A 67 20.05 -15.67 -10.08
C MET A 67 21.45 -16.11 -9.61
N GLU A 68 21.91 -15.63 -8.45
CA GLU A 68 23.22 -16.00 -7.90
C GLU A 68 23.34 -17.51 -7.66
N LEU A 69 22.32 -18.12 -7.05
CA LEU A 69 22.24 -19.57 -6.86
C LEU A 69 22.27 -20.33 -8.19
N SER A 70 21.59 -19.84 -9.23
CA SER A 70 21.60 -20.48 -10.55
C SER A 70 23.00 -20.49 -11.17
N VAL A 71 23.74 -19.39 -11.01
CA VAL A 71 25.12 -19.24 -11.51
C VAL A 71 26.06 -20.18 -10.76
N ILE A 72 26.00 -20.18 -9.43
CA ILE A 72 26.81 -21.06 -8.58
C ILE A 72 26.52 -22.53 -8.90
N THR A 73 25.25 -22.88 -9.04
CA THR A 73 24.82 -24.26 -9.35
C THR A 73 25.33 -24.69 -10.72
N ARG A 74 25.24 -23.82 -11.73
CA ARG A 74 25.75 -24.10 -13.07
C ARG A 74 27.27 -24.28 -13.06
N ALA A 75 28.00 -23.41 -12.35
CA ALA A 75 29.45 -23.53 -12.20
C ALA A 75 29.85 -24.85 -11.52
N ARG A 76 29.18 -25.21 -10.41
CA ARG A 76 29.39 -26.50 -9.73
C ARG A 76 29.04 -27.69 -10.61
N TYR A 77 27.96 -27.61 -11.39
CA TYR A 77 27.55 -28.69 -12.28
C TYR A 77 28.56 -28.91 -13.41
N ILE A 78 29.11 -27.84 -13.98
CA ILE A 78 30.18 -27.93 -14.98
C ILE A 78 31.43 -28.55 -14.37
N ALA A 79 31.84 -28.11 -13.18
CA ALA A 79 32.98 -28.68 -12.46
C ALA A 79 32.78 -30.18 -12.13
N LEU A 80 31.57 -30.56 -11.71
CA LEU A 80 31.22 -31.95 -11.43
C LEU A 80 31.25 -32.80 -12.71
N LYS A 81 30.65 -32.31 -13.80
CA LYS A 81 30.70 -32.98 -15.11
C LYS A 81 32.12 -33.09 -15.66
N ALA A 82 32.97 -32.08 -15.45
CA ALA A 82 34.37 -32.14 -15.84
C ALA A 82 35.11 -33.20 -15.03
N ASN A 83 34.91 -33.27 -13.72
CA ASN A 83 35.50 -34.29 -12.86
C ASN A 83 35.01 -35.71 -13.21
N GLU A 84 33.72 -35.90 -13.49
CA GLU A 84 33.17 -37.19 -13.93
C GLU A 84 33.74 -37.63 -15.28
N ARG A 85 33.83 -36.71 -16.26
CA ARG A 85 34.38 -37.01 -17.59
C ARG A 85 35.88 -37.23 -17.60
N LEU A 86 36.61 -36.54 -16.71
CA LEU A 86 38.05 -36.70 -16.53
C LEU A 86 38.39 -37.89 -15.62
N GLY A 87 37.40 -38.60 -15.07
CA GLY A 87 37.60 -39.73 -14.15
C GLY A 87 38.28 -39.35 -12.83
N LEU A 88 38.43 -38.05 -12.55
CA LEU A 88 39.04 -37.51 -11.35
C LEU A 88 38.02 -37.59 -10.21
N LYS A 89 37.93 -38.76 -9.57
CA LYS A 89 37.32 -38.86 -8.25
C LYS A 89 38.04 -37.87 -7.35
N LYS A 90 37.30 -36.91 -6.77
CA LYS A 90 37.78 -36.14 -5.62
C LYS A 90 38.24 -37.16 -4.57
N PRO A 91 39.49 -37.11 -4.08
CA PRO A 91 39.88 -37.98 -2.98
C PRO A 91 38.91 -37.71 -1.83
N LYS A 92 38.25 -38.76 -1.33
CA LYS A 92 37.52 -38.67 -0.07
C LYS A 92 38.54 -38.33 1.01
N GLU A 93 38.20 -37.42 1.92
CA GLU A 93 39.06 -37.11 3.07
C GLU A 93 39.38 -38.36 3.92
N GLU A 94 38.57 -39.43 3.80
CA GLU A 94 38.84 -40.76 4.39
C GLU A 94 40.06 -41.48 3.80
N GLU A 95 40.44 -41.27 2.53
CA GLU A 95 41.57 -41.97 1.89
C GLU A 95 42.93 -41.29 2.17
N VAL A 96 42.93 -40.04 2.65
CA VAL A 96 44.15 -39.25 2.88
C VAL A 96 44.82 -39.60 4.22
N LEU A 97 44.15 -40.31 5.11
CA LEU A 97 44.70 -40.75 6.41
C LEU A 97 45.48 -42.06 6.36
N VAL A 98 45.50 -42.78 5.23
CA VAL A 98 46.13 -44.11 5.12
C VAL A 98 47.59 -44.04 4.65
N LEU A 99 48.09 -42.85 4.30
CA LEU A 99 49.49 -42.63 3.93
C LEU A 99 50.16 -41.67 4.91
N ARG A 100 50.29 -42.09 6.17
CA ARG A 100 51.30 -41.55 7.08
C ARG A 100 51.85 -42.60 8.01
#